data_AF-A0A2W5UAI5-F1
#
_entry.id   AF-A0A2W5UAI5-F1
#
_cell.length_a   1.000
_cell.length_b   1.000
_cell.length_c   1.000
_cell.angle_alpha   90.00
_cell.angle_beta   90.00
_cell.angle_gamma   90.00
#
_symmetry.space_group_name_H-M   'P 1'
#
loop_
_entity.id
_entity.type
_entity.pdbx_description
1 polymer ?
#
loop_
_entity_poly.entity_id
_entity_poly.type
_entity_poly.pdbx_seq_one_letter_code
_entity_poly.pdbx_strand_id
1 'polypeptide(L)'
;MLSLALLSVLTASPEFIEPWGLSLGTRDDAVVIASVRPDSPAARAKLKVGDVLLRLRSPKPDAAVLGTLDEAALLPVSKFLGEVKTEVLILDVGGETGSRALRRTEFRPRSGDELKKLTPMEQSLYFAELGSKGTPPSTQVAGIDFGPQRAKVTAWVDPQTKRLLAVNAGGATGEHLWGMFGASYRCLGSKAHTITVKGEAMRTPVYVDLKPDKLQGGAHEVQVPLATLDAVTKCPAKPLVTTLDLTLTCEDGSTIEGREKPLLEVKCEKPEGYQPPVFNVWQPFTAERVTEGVATFAANPFASSGPQPTRVDVLVMNGKDVVTQLPNAWTAKEAADFKRAAVPAPKKPGEYTVLYEATWSDGTKSRSEPAKLTVLTKADAARSTEAATTGMFTIRTVLDRMKSERVEVCDAKAAMPWLRQQSEVDQVRPAAKGNGYSFTVKGWHMPHLVHCDEK
;
A
#
# COMPACT_ATOMS: atom_id res chain seq x y z
N MET A 1 52.67 -33.44 -44.59
CA MET A 1 52.15 -33.85 -43.26
C MET A 1 51.16 -32.78 -42.80
N LEU A 2 49.87 -32.95 -43.10
CA LEU A 2 48.82 -32.12 -42.50
C LEU A 2 48.58 -32.63 -41.09
N SER A 3 48.90 -31.83 -40.07
CA SER A 3 48.50 -32.11 -38.70
C SER A 3 46.99 -31.88 -38.61
N LEU A 4 46.21 -32.97 -38.57
CA LEU A 4 44.82 -32.92 -38.13
C LEU A 4 44.84 -32.51 -36.66
N ALA A 5 44.70 -31.21 -36.40
CA ALA A 5 44.32 -30.75 -35.08
C ALA A 5 42.91 -31.30 -34.83
N LEU A 6 42.79 -32.30 -33.96
CA LEU A 6 41.50 -32.68 -33.39
C LEU A 6 40.90 -31.41 -32.77
N LEU A 7 39.85 -30.85 -33.39
CA LEU A 7 39.02 -29.86 -32.73
C LEU A 7 38.32 -30.58 -31.58
N SER A 8 38.80 -30.40 -30.35
CA SER A 8 38.05 -30.77 -29.15
C SER A 8 36.71 -30.03 -29.19
N VAL A 9 35.60 -30.78 -29.27
CA VAL A 9 34.26 -30.22 -29.35
C VAL A 9 33.88 -29.70 -27.97
N LEU A 10 33.64 -28.39 -27.85
CA LEU A 10 33.12 -27.77 -26.64
C LEU A 10 31.65 -28.17 -26.47
N THR A 11 31.35 -28.96 -25.44
CA THR A 11 29.98 -29.27 -25.01
C THR A 11 29.52 -28.21 -24.03
N ALA A 12 28.74 -27.25 -24.51
CA ALA A 12 28.26 -26.11 -23.72
C ALA A 12 26.78 -26.26 -23.34
N SER A 13 26.42 -25.86 -22.12
CA SER A 13 25.04 -25.51 -21.81
C SER A 13 24.71 -24.15 -22.45
N PRO A 14 23.64 -24.03 -23.24
CA PRO A 14 23.25 -22.75 -23.85
C PRO A 14 22.68 -21.74 -22.84
N GLU A 15 22.38 -22.17 -21.61
CA GLU A 15 21.73 -21.34 -20.61
C GLU A 15 22.74 -20.55 -19.76
N PHE A 16 22.52 -19.24 -19.64
CA PHE A 16 23.30 -18.39 -18.76
C PHE A 16 22.91 -18.65 -17.30
N ILE A 17 23.91 -18.78 -16.44
CA ILE A 17 23.70 -18.94 -15.01
C ILE A 17 23.51 -17.55 -14.39
N GLU A 18 22.26 -17.23 -14.07
CA GLU A 18 21.91 -16.01 -13.34
C GLU A 18 22.29 -16.12 -11.85
N PRO A 19 22.69 -15.01 -11.19
CA PRO A 19 22.82 -13.64 -11.72
C PRO A 19 24.21 -13.32 -12.29
N TRP A 20 25.06 -14.33 -12.51
CA TRP A 20 26.49 -14.12 -12.80
C TRP A 20 26.77 -13.77 -14.26
N GLY A 21 25.84 -14.11 -15.15
CA GLY A 21 25.91 -13.79 -16.58
C GLY A 21 27.07 -14.48 -17.29
N LEU A 22 27.32 -15.74 -16.95
CA LEU A 22 28.23 -16.66 -17.65
C LEU A 22 27.50 -17.98 -17.93
N SER A 23 27.94 -18.71 -18.95
CA SER A 23 27.56 -20.13 -19.12
C SER A 23 28.79 -21.02 -19.02
N LEU A 24 28.58 -22.26 -18.63
CA LEU A 24 29.64 -23.25 -18.48
C LEU A 24 29.54 -24.34 -19.56
N GLY A 25 30.68 -24.91 -19.91
CA GLY A 25 30.79 -26.09 -20.76
C GLY A 25 31.95 -26.96 -20.32
N THR A 26 32.21 -28.03 -21.07
CA THR A 26 33.35 -28.92 -20.84
C THR A 26 34.30 -28.93 -22.02
N ARG A 27 35.61 -28.94 -21.73
CA ARG A 27 36.68 -29.10 -22.71
C ARG A 27 37.83 -29.86 -22.05
N ASP A 28 38.23 -30.98 -22.66
CA ASP A 28 39.33 -31.84 -22.19
C ASP A 28 39.18 -32.20 -20.69
N ASP A 29 38.01 -32.72 -20.32
CA ASP A 29 37.59 -33.10 -18.95
C ASP A 29 37.55 -31.96 -17.91
N ALA A 30 37.70 -30.70 -18.35
CA ALA A 30 37.66 -29.53 -17.47
C ALA A 30 36.40 -28.68 -17.68
N VAL A 31 35.90 -28.08 -16.59
CA VAL A 31 34.84 -27.07 -16.68
C VAL A 31 35.42 -25.77 -17.21
N VAL A 32 34.85 -25.24 -18.28
CA VAL A 32 35.28 -23.99 -18.90
C VAL A 32 34.14 -22.98 -19.02
N ILE A 33 34.49 -21.70 -19.06
CA ILE A 33 33.54 -20.63 -19.38
C ILE A 33 33.22 -20.69 -20.87
N ALA A 34 31.99 -21.08 -21.20
CA ALA A 34 31.55 -21.23 -22.58
C ALA A 34 31.07 -19.89 -23.18
N SER A 35 30.45 -19.03 -22.37
CA SER A 35 30.04 -17.69 -22.79
C SER A 35 30.01 -16.71 -21.62
N VAL A 36 30.16 -15.42 -21.92
CA VAL A 36 30.08 -14.33 -20.95
C VAL A 36 29.17 -13.24 -21.51
N ARG A 37 28.11 -12.88 -20.79
CA ARG A 37 27.20 -11.80 -21.16
C ARG A 37 27.91 -10.45 -21.00
N PRO A 38 27.83 -9.53 -21.98
CA PRO A 38 28.31 -8.15 -21.80
C PRO A 38 27.72 -7.49 -20.55
N ASP A 39 28.49 -6.65 -19.88
CA ASP A 39 28.07 -5.92 -18.67
C ASP A 39 27.55 -6.81 -17.52
N SER A 40 27.90 -8.09 -17.48
CA SER A 40 27.60 -8.99 -16.35
C SER A 40 28.66 -8.90 -15.24
N PRO A 41 28.39 -9.45 -14.04
CA PRO A 41 29.43 -9.66 -13.02
C PRO A 41 30.65 -10.41 -13.57
N ALA A 42 30.44 -11.41 -14.43
CA ALA A 42 31.51 -12.16 -15.08
C ALA A 42 32.36 -11.29 -16.02
N ALA A 43 31.72 -10.48 -16.88
CA ALA A 43 32.42 -9.57 -17.79
C ALA A 43 33.23 -8.52 -17.03
N ARG A 44 32.66 -7.93 -15.97
CA ARG A 44 33.36 -6.97 -15.10
C ARG A 44 34.52 -7.58 -14.34
N ALA A 45 34.41 -8.86 -13.97
CA ALA A 45 35.50 -9.64 -13.40
C ALA A 45 36.55 -10.05 -14.45
N LYS A 46 36.40 -9.61 -15.71
CA LYS A 46 37.28 -9.90 -16.84
C LYS A 46 37.41 -11.39 -17.15
N LEU A 47 36.36 -12.16 -16.89
CA LEU A 47 36.28 -13.55 -17.34
C LEU A 47 36.13 -13.59 -18.85
N LYS A 48 36.76 -14.58 -19.48
CA LYS A 48 36.77 -14.77 -20.92
C LYS A 48 36.28 -16.16 -21.28
N VAL A 49 35.77 -16.28 -22.50
CA VAL A 49 35.43 -17.59 -23.08
C VAL A 49 36.70 -18.43 -23.16
N GLY A 50 36.61 -19.67 -22.68
CA GLY A 50 37.71 -20.63 -22.64
C GLY A 50 38.52 -20.63 -21.35
N ASP A 51 38.25 -19.73 -20.40
CA ASP A 51 38.84 -19.77 -19.05
C ASP A 51 38.44 -21.08 -18.36
N VAL A 52 39.42 -21.79 -17.78
CA VAL A 52 39.19 -23.06 -17.07
C VAL A 52 38.81 -22.75 -15.63
N LEU A 53 37.66 -23.23 -15.16
CA LEU A 53 37.23 -23.02 -13.79
C LEU A 53 37.87 -24.08 -12.87
N LEU A 54 38.76 -23.65 -11.97
CA LEU A 54 39.49 -24.55 -11.10
C LEU A 54 38.77 -24.78 -9.77
N ARG A 55 38.23 -23.71 -9.16
CA ARG A 55 37.56 -23.74 -7.85
C ARG A 55 36.52 -22.64 -7.70
N LEU A 56 35.55 -22.91 -6.84
CA LEU A 56 34.53 -21.96 -6.39
C LEU A 56 34.67 -21.69 -4.90
N ARG A 57 34.73 -20.41 -4.51
CA ARG A 57 34.81 -19.98 -3.12
C ARG A 57 33.74 -18.94 -2.79
N SER A 58 33.04 -19.16 -1.69
CA SER A 58 32.20 -18.14 -1.06
C SER A 58 33.02 -17.40 -0.01
N PRO A 59 32.82 -16.08 0.19
CA PRO A 59 33.50 -15.30 1.22
C PRO A 59 33.08 -15.69 2.64
N LYS A 60 31.99 -16.46 2.82
CA LYS A 60 31.60 -17.00 4.12
C LYS A 60 32.33 -18.33 4.35
N PRO A 61 33.05 -18.51 5.47
CA PRO A 61 33.87 -19.70 5.74
C PRO A 61 33.07 -21.01 5.83
N ASP A 62 31.74 -20.93 6.00
CA ASP A 62 30.87 -22.08 6.24
C ASP A 62 30.24 -22.64 4.95
N ALA A 63 30.52 -22.02 3.79
CA ALA A 63 29.95 -22.42 2.51
C ALA A 63 30.88 -23.39 1.78
N ALA A 64 30.30 -24.49 1.27
CA ALA A 64 31.01 -25.58 0.61
C ALA A 64 32.02 -25.07 -0.43
N VAL A 65 33.29 -25.43 -0.22
CA VAL A 65 34.32 -25.33 -1.25
C VAL A 65 34.12 -26.51 -2.17
N LEU A 66 33.60 -26.27 -3.37
CA LEU A 66 33.70 -27.27 -4.43
C LEU A 66 35.18 -27.34 -4.82
N GLY A 67 35.76 -28.54 -4.69
CA GLY A 67 37.18 -28.81 -4.92
C GLY A 67 37.61 -28.59 -6.37
N THR A 68 38.57 -29.38 -6.85
CA THR A 68 38.93 -29.36 -8.28
C THR A 68 37.70 -29.71 -9.11
N LEU A 69 37.39 -28.88 -10.12
CA LEU A 69 36.20 -29.05 -10.96
C LEU A 69 36.58 -29.80 -12.26
N ASP A 70 36.16 -31.05 -12.35
CA ASP A 70 36.22 -31.86 -13.57
C ASP A 70 34.88 -31.84 -14.32
N GLU A 71 34.78 -32.52 -15.45
CA GLU A 71 33.55 -32.61 -16.24
C GLU A 71 32.33 -33.08 -15.41
N ALA A 72 32.51 -34.03 -14.49
CA ALA A 72 31.43 -34.51 -13.63
C ALA A 72 30.89 -33.41 -12.69
N ALA A 73 31.68 -32.36 -12.44
CA ALA A 73 31.28 -31.21 -11.64
C ALA A 73 30.41 -30.19 -12.41
N LEU A 74 30.27 -30.27 -13.74
CA LEU A 74 29.57 -29.24 -14.53
C LEU A 74 28.15 -28.94 -14.03
N LEU A 75 27.34 -29.99 -13.82
CA LEU A 75 25.96 -29.85 -13.34
C LEU A 75 25.89 -29.37 -11.87
N PRO A 76 26.61 -29.98 -10.91
CA PRO A 76 26.70 -29.47 -9.53
C PRO A 76 27.13 -28.00 -9.44
N VAL A 77 28.15 -27.61 -10.23
CA VAL A 77 28.68 -26.24 -10.29
C VAL A 77 27.64 -25.29 -10.84
N SER A 78 26.96 -25.65 -11.94
CA SER A 78 25.93 -24.81 -12.54
C SER A 78 24.76 -24.58 -11.59
N LYS A 79 24.30 -25.65 -10.92
CA LYS A 79 23.26 -25.57 -9.89
C LYS A 79 23.68 -24.72 -8.70
N PHE A 80 24.89 -24.94 -8.18
CA PHE A 80 25.43 -24.16 -7.06
C PHE A 80 25.47 -22.66 -7.41
N LEU A 81 26.01 -22.31 -8.59
CA LEU A 81 26.07 -20.92 -9.04
C LEU A 81 24.69 -20.26 -9.13
N GLY A 82 23.65 -20.99 -9.54
CA GLY A 82 22.27 -20.49 -9.55
C GLY A 82 21.63 -20.33 -8.17
N GLU A 83 22.07 -21.11 -7.17
CA GLU A 83 21.54 -21.08 -5.80
C GLU A 83 22.30 -20.11 -4.87
N VAL A 84 23.55 -19.76 -5.20
CA VAL A 84 24.38 -18.88 -4.37
C VAL A 84 23.80 -17.46 -4.34
N LYS A 85 23.28 -17.07 -3.16
CA LYS A 85 22.73 -15.73 -2.91
C LYS A 85 23.76 -14.72 -2.39
N THR A 86 25.04 -15.05 -2.32
CA THR A 86 26.07 -14.17 -1.72
C THR A 86 26.34 -12.92 -2.56
N GLU A 87 26.72 -11.82 -1.90
CA GLU A 87 27.09 -10.56 -2.58
C GLU A 87 28.38 -10.69 -3.41
N VAL A 88 29.28 -11.58 -3.00
CA VAL A 88 30.55 -11.85 -3.68
C VAL A 88 30.72 -13.34 -3.85
N LEU A 89 31.19 -13.75 -5.02
CA LEU A 89 31.62 -15.10 -5.36
C LEU A 89 33.04 -15.03 -5.90
N ILE A 90 33.92 -15.92 -5.47
CA ILE A 90 35.31 -15.95 -5.91
C ILE A 90 35.51 -17.19 -6.78
N LEU A 91 35.95 -16.98 -8.02
CA LEU A 91 36.33 -18.04 -8.96
C LEU A 91 37.84 -18.12 -9.04
N ASP A 92 38.41 -19.31 -8.94
CA ASP A 92 39.80 -19.54 -9.33
C ASP A 92 39.81 -20.06 -10.77
N VAL A 93 40.52 -19.37 -11.66
CA VAL A 93 40.58 -19.71 -13.09
C VAL A 93 41.99 -20.10 -13.54
N GLY A 94 42.07 -21.07 -14.45
CA GLY A 94 43.30 -21.55 -15.08
C GLY A 94 43.61 -20.80 -16.38
N GLY A 95 44.89 -20.66 -16.70
CA GLY A 95 45.40 -19.85 -17.83
C GLY A 95 46.20 -18.65 -17.32
N GLU A 96 45.50 -17.60 -16.89
CA GLU A 96 46.09 -16.50 -16.09
C GLU A 96 45.85 -16.79 -14.61
N THR A 97 46.78 -17.48 -13.94
CA THR A 97 46.66 -17.84 -12.52
C THR A 97 46.20 -16.65 -11.68
N GLY A 98 44.97 -16.71 -11.16
CA GLY A 98 44.45 -15.68 -10.28
C GLY A 98 42.97 -15.84 -9.95
N SER A 99 42.59 -15.43 -8.75
CA SER A 99 41.21 -15.41 -8.31
C SER A 99 40.45 -14.22 -8.91
N ARG A 100 39.22 -14.45 -9.39
CA ARG A 100 38.30 -13.42 -9.89
C ARG A 100 37.13 -13.30 -8.93
N ALA A 101 36.97 -12.12 -8.33
CA ALA A 101 35.84 -11.83 -7.47
C ALA A 101 34.69 -11.29 -8.32
N LEU A 102 33.66 -12.10 -8.50
CA LEU A 102 32.39 -11.70 -9.08
C LEU A 102 31.61 -11.06 -7.96
N ARG A 103 31.52 -9.74 -8.01
CA ARG A 103 30.60 -9.01 -7.14
C ARG A 103 29.26 -9.02 -7.85
N ARG A 104 28.20 -9.46 -7.17
CA ARG A 104 26.84 -9.04 -7.50
C ARG A 104 26.87 -7.53 -7.34
N THR A 105 27.18 -6.88 -8.44
CA THR A 105 27.08 -5.44 -8.54
C THR A 105 25.59 -5.25 -8.44
N GLU A 106 25.15 -4.60 -7.37
CA GLU A 106 23.80 -4.09 -7.26
C GLU A 106 23.58 -3.28 -8.53
N PHE A 107 23.07 -3.91 -9.59
CA PHE A 107 22.58 -3.18 -10.73
C PHE A 107 21.31 -2.55 -10.19
N ARG A 108 21.49 -1.36 -9.60
CA ARG A 108 20.40 -0.49 -9.19
C ARG A 108 20.07 0.34 -10.43
N PRO A 109 19.10 -0.08 -11.26
CA PRO A 109 18.66 0.76 -12.36
C PRO A 109 18.32 2.14 -11.81
N ARG A 110 18.93 3.17 -12.40
CA ARG A 110 18.73 4.58 -12.03
C ARG A 110 17.54 5.19 -12.74
N SER A 111 17.03 4.51 -13.77
CA SER A 111 15.88 4.92 -14.58
C SER A 111 15.03 3.71 -14.99
N GLY A 112 13.78 3.97 -15.37
CA GLY A 112 12.90 2.94 -15.91
C GLY A 112 13.44 2.27 -17.19
N ASP A 113 14.22 2.98 -17.99
CA ASP A 113 14.81 2.42 -19.21
C ASP A 113 16.01 1.51 -18.94
N GLU A 114 16.72 1.70 -17.82
CA GLU A 114 17.72 0.75 -17.33
C GLU A 114 17.07 -0.50 -16.75
N LEU A 115 15.93 -0.36 -16.06
CA LEU A 115 15.16 -1.48 -15.53
C LEU A 115 14.60 -2.38 -16.65
N LYS A 116 14.14 -1.79 -17.77
CA LYS A 116 13.67 -2.55 -18.95
C LYS A 116 14.76 -3.36 -19.65
N LYS A 117 16.03 -3.01 -19.45
CA LYS A 117 17.18 -3.75 -20.00
C LYS A 117 17.52 -4.99 -19.15
N LEU A 118 16.95 -5.13 -17.96
CA LEU A 118 17.12 -6.31 -17.11
C LEU A 118 16.26 -7.47 -17.59
N THR A 119 16.76 -8.69 -17.40
CA THR A 119 15.96 -9.90 -17.55
C THR A 119 14.82 -9.94 -16.52
N PRO A 120 13.72 -10.67 -16.78
CA PRO A 120 12.62 -10.79 -15.82
C PRO A 120 13.05 -11.30 -14.42
N MET A 121 14.07 -12.16 -14.36
CA MET A 121 14.64 -12.66 -13.11
C MET A 121 15.43 -11.57 -12.36
N GLU A 122 16.27 -10.79 -13.07
CA GLU A 122 17.00 -9.66 -12.47
C GLU A 122 16.04 -8.57 -11.97
N GLN A 123 14.96 -8.30 -12.71
CA GLN A 123 13.89 -7.42 -12.24
C GLN A 123 13.25 -7.98 -10.96
N SER A 124 12.90 -9.26 -10.94
CA SER A 124 12.28 -9.92 -9.78
C SER A 124 13.19 -9.92 -8.54
N LEU A 125 14.49 -10.19 -8.71
CA LEU A 125 15.48 -10.14 -7.63
C LEU A 125 15.72 -8.72 -7.13
N TYR A 126 15.75 -7.73 -8.02
CA TYR A 126 15.80 -6.31 -7.65
C TYR A 126 14.58 -5.92 -6.81
N PHE A 127 13.36 -6.30 -7.23
CA PHE A 127 12.13 -6.05 -6.46
C PHE A 127 12.11 -6.79 -5.11
N ALA A 128 12.59 -8.04 -5.06
CA ALA A 128 12.68 -8.82 -3.83
C ALA A 128 13.67 -8.22 -2.83
N GLU A 129 14.83 -7.75 -3.29
CA GLU A 129 15.83 -7.07 -2.44
C GLU A 129 15.24 -5.80 -1.84
N LEU A 130 14.54 -5.00 -2.64
CA LEU A 130 13.91 -3.77 -2.15
C LEU A 130 12.76 -4.06 -1.18
N GLY A 131 11.97 -5.12 -1.42
CA GLY A 131 10.97 -5.62 -0.48
C GLY A 131 11.57 -6.03 0.87
N SER A 132 12.74 -6.67 0.87
CA SER A 132 13.44 -7.09 2.10
C SER A 132 13.95 -5.92 2.95
N LYS A 133 14.14 -4.73 2.35
CA LYS A 133 14.56 -3.49 3.03
C LYS A 133 13.37 -2.69 3.60
N GLY A 134 12.19 -3.30 3.69
CA GLY A 134 11.05 -2.79 4.46
C GLY A 134 10.04 -1.96 3.67
N THR A 135 10.17 -1.85 2.34
CA THR A 135 9.06 -1.35 1.50
C THR A 135 9.25 -1.89 0.08
N PRO A 136 8.34 -2.74 -0.45
CA PRO A 136 8.42 -3.12 -1.85
C PRO A 136 8.25 -1.85 -2.70
N PRO A 137 9.14 -1.56 -3.64
CA PRO A 137 8.84 -0.58 -4.65
C PRO A 137 7.87 -1.30 -5.59
N SER A 138 6.61 -0.88 -5.54
CA SER A 138 5.91 -0.71 -6.80
C SER A 138 6.86 0.01 -7.77
N THR A 139 6.80 -0.35 -9.04
CA THR A 139 7.63 0.03 -10.22
C THR A 139 7.83 1.54 -10.48
N GLN A 140 7.86 2.39 -9.46
CA GLN A 140 7.49 3.80 -9.55
C GLN A 140 8.70 4.71 -9.65
N VAL A 141 8.87 5.21 -10.86
CA VAL A 141 9.51 6.49 -11.21
C VAL A 141 8.97 7.60 -10.28
N ALA A 142 9.78 8.65 -10.04
CA ALA A 142 9.26 9.90 -9.46
C ALA A 142 7.97 10.30 -10.20
N GLY A 143 6.91 10.57 -9.46
CA GLY A 143 5.60 10.71 -10.06
C GLY A 143 4.60 11.29 -9.09
N ILE A 144 3.58 11.91 -9.66
CA ILE A 144 2.36 12.28 -8.98
C ILE A 144 1.19 11.90 -9.90
N ASP A 145 0.27 11.09 -9.39
CA ASP A 145 -0.95 10.71 -10.07
C ASP A 145 -2.14 10.73 -9.10
N PHE A 146 -3.35 10.79 -9.63
CA PHE A 146 -4.49 10.33 -8.84
C PHE A 146 -4.52 8.81 -8.96
N GLY A 147 -4.45 8.13 -7.82
CA GLY A 147 -4.32 6.69 -7.76
C GLY A 147 -5.43 5.95 -8.52
N PRO A 148 -5.31 4.62 -8.68
CA PRO A 148 -6.22 3.81 -9.50
C PRO A 148 -7.69 3.89 -9.08
N GLN A 149 -7.97 4.34 -7.85
CA GLN A 149 -9.29 4.81 -7.45
C GLN A 149 -9.56 6.19 -8.05
N ARG A 150 -9.70 6.24 -9.37
CA ARG A 150 -10.31 7.37 -10.08
C ARG A 150 -11.78 7.45 -9.65
N ALA A 151 -12.03 8.05 -8.48
CA ALA A 151 -13.36 8.17 -7.95
C ALA A 151 -14.20 8.93 -8.98
N LYS A 152 -15.15 8.23 -9.60
CA LYS A 152 -16.15 8.84 -10.47
C LYS A 152 -17.00 9.74 -9.59
N VAL A 153 -16.74 11.05 -9.61
CA VAL A 153 -17.55 12.01 -8.87
C VAL A 153 -18.90 12.09 -9.57
N THR A 154 -19.96 11.86 -8.82
CA THR A 154 -21.33 11.90 -9.36
C THR A 154 -22.09 12.96 -8.60
N ALA A 155 -22.69 13.89 -9.32
CA ALA A 155 -23.57 14.93 -8.79
C ALA A 155 -25.02 14.60 -9.18
N TRP A 156 -25.95 14.69 -8.25
CA TRP A 156 -27.38 14.58 -8.57
C TRP A 156 -28.03 15.94 -8.44
N VAL A 157 -28.82 16.32 -9.44
CA VAL A 157 -29.51 17.60 -9.51
C VAL A 157 -31.00 17.34 -9.69
N ASP A 158 -31.82 18.05 -8.93
CA ASP A 158 -33.26 18.03 -9.12
C ASP A 158 -33.60 18.70 -10.46
N PRO A 159 -34.20 17.97 -11.43
CA PRO A 159 -34.44 18.52 -12.75
C PRO A 159 -35.46 19.66 -12.76
N GLN A 160 -36.35 19.74 -11.75
CA GLN A 160 -37.39 20.76 -11.64
C GLN A 160 -36.86 22.01 -10.95
N THR A 161 -36.23 21.85 -9.78
CA THR A 161 -35.76 22.99 -8.98
C THR A 161 -34.37 23.48 -9.37
N LYS A 162 -33.65 22.72 -10.21
CA LYS A 162 -32.24 22.95 -10.56
C LYS A 162 -31.34 23.06 -9.32
N ARG A 163 -31.71 22.40 -8.23
CA ARG A 163 -30.91 22.38 -7.01
C ARG A 163 -30.05 21.13 -6.99
N LEU A 164 -28.78 21.29 -6.62
CA LEU A 164 -27.92 20.17 -6.31
C LEU A 164 -28.51 19.41 -5.12
N LEU A 165 -28.78 18.14 -5.33
CA LEU A 165 -29.26 17.22 -4.30
C LEU A 165 -28.05 16.62 -3.58
N ALA A 166 -27.12 16.04 -4.34
CA ALA A 166 -26.10 15.12 -3.84
C ALA A 166 -24.76 15.23 -4.58
N VAL A 167 -23.67 14.87 -3.90
CA VAL A 167 -22.37 14.60 -4.52
C VAL A 167 -21.75 13.35 -3.88
N ASN A 168 -21.31 12.39 -4.68
CA ASN A 168 -20.51 11.25 -4.23
C ASN A 168 -19.01 11.55 -4.40
N ALA A 169 -18.17 11.09 -3.47
CA ALA A 169 -16.72 11.24 -3.47
C ALA A 169 -16.28 12.72 -3.61
N GLY A 170 -16.95 13.60 -2.85
CA GLY A 170 -16.74 15.03 -2.96
C GLY A 170 -17.73 15.85 -2.11
N GLY A 171 -17.84 17.12 -2.46
CA GLY A 171 -18.72 18.07 -1.79
C GLY A 171 -19.13 19.21 -2.71
N ALA A 172 -19.87 20.19 -2.18
CA ALA A 172 -20.14 21.43 -2.89
C ALA A 172 -20.10 22.60 -1.91
N THR A 173 -19.62 23.73 -2.40
CA THR A 173 -19.88 25.04 -1.81
C THR A 173 -20.91 25.76 -2.67
N GLY A 174 -21.34 26.95 -2.24
CA GLY A 174 -22.26 27.81 -2.97
C GLY A 174 -21.77 28.22 -4.36
N GLU A 175 -20.47 28.11 -4.63
CA GLU A 175 -19.88 28.45 -5.92
C GLU A 175 -19.40 27.24 -6.74
N HIS A 176 -18.88 26.19 -6.09
CA HIS A 176 -18.18 25.10 -6.80
C HIS A 176 -18.58 23.73 -6.28
N LEU A 177 -18.58 22.74 -7.18
CA LEU A 177 -18.60 21.33 -6.84
C LEU A 177 -17.15 20.82 -6.74
N TRP A 178 -16.85 20.16 -5.64
CA TRP A 178 -15.54 19.64 -5.28
C TRP A 178 -15.52 18.12 -5.39
N GLY A 179 -14.45 17.56 -5.94
CA GLY A 179 -14.15 16.12 -5.90
C GLY A 179 -13.02 15.83 -4.91
N MET A 180 -13.01 14.62 -4.36
CA MET A 180 -11.97 14.13 -3.46
C MET A 180 -11.19 13.01 -4.15
N PHE A 181 -9.87 13.17 -4.23
CA PHE A 181 -8.99 12.25 -4.95
C PHE A 181 -7.79 11.85 -4.10
N GLY A 182 -7.46 10.56 -4.08
CA GLY A 182 -6.17 10.11 -3.53
C GLY A 182 -5.05 10.42 -4.50
N ALA A 183 -4.21 11.40 -4.20
CA ALA A 183 -2.97 11.68 -4.90
C ALA A 183 -1.86 10.76 -4.36
N SER A 184 -1.34 9.88 -5.21
CA SER A 184 -0.13 9.13 -4.90
C SER A 184 1.08 9.89 -5.42
N TYR A 185 2.10 10.05 -4.60
CA TYR A 185 3.26 10.85 -4.97
C TYR A 185 4.56 10.26 -4.44
N ARG A 186 5.67 10.58 -5.11
CA ARG A 186 7.02 10.18 -4.68
C ARG A 186 8.11 11.11 -5.21
N CYS A 187 9.01 11.53 -4.32
CA CYS A 187 10.26 12.22 -4.63
C CYS A 187 11.43 11.22 -4.61
N LEU A 188 12.36 11.33 -5.55
CA LEU A 188 13.54 10.45 -5.59
C LEU A 188 14.68 11.06 -4.78
N GLY A 189 15.06 10.40 -3.68
CA GLY A 189 16.21 10.81 -2.87
C GLY A 189 15.96 12.00 -1.93
N SER A 190 14.77 12.59 -1.97
CA SER A 190 14.32 13.67 -1.08
C SER A 190 12.90 13.39 -0.57
N LYS A 191 12.44 14.17 0.41
CA LYS A 191 11.05 14.08 0.88
C LYS A 191 10.15 14.95 0.03
N ALA A 192 8.89 14.54 -0.06
CA ALA A 192 7.84 15.36 -0.62
C ALA A 192 7.51 16.52 0.32
N HIS A 193 7.32 17.72 -0.24
CA HIS A 193 7.08 18.95 0.52
C HIS A 193 5.67 19.48 0.30
N THR A 194 5.27 19.70 -0.94
CA THR A 194 3.98 20.30 -1.27
C THR A 194 3.42 19.68 -2.55
N ILE A 195 2.10 19.50 -2.60
CA ILE A 195 1.37 19.25 -3.85
C ILE A 195 0.62 20.52 -4.21
N THR A 196 0.83 21.03 -5.41
CA THR A 196 0.02 22.08 -6.01
C THR A 196 -0.91 21.47 -7.04
N VAL A 197 -2.20 21.79 -6.96
CA VAL A 197 -3.20 21.38 -7.95
C VAL A 197 -3.81 22.61 -8.59
N LYS A 198 -3.83 22.63 -9.92
CA LYS A 198 -4.44 23.69 -10.72
C LYS A 198 -5.44 23.08 -11.68
N GLY A 199 -6.58 23.73 -11.87
CA GLY A 199 -7.61 23.27 -12.81
C GLY A 199 -8.40 24.43 -13.39
N GLU A 200 -9.13 24.17 -14.48
CA GLU A 200 -9.91 25.19 -15.21
C GLU A 200 -10.99 25.84 -14.34
N ALA A 201 -11.62 25.06 -13.45
CA ALA A 201 -12.64 25.54 -12.54
C ALA A 201 -12.05 26.27 -11.31
N MET A 202 -10.73 26.36 -11.18
CA MET A 202 -10.07 26.99 -10.03
C MET A 202 -9.61 28.41 -10.35
N ARG A 203 -9.99 29.39 -9.51
CA ARG A 203 -9.42 30.74 -9.59
C ARG A 203 -7.99 30.79 -9.04
N THR A 204 -7.70 30.00 -8.02
CA THR A 204 -6.41 29.91 -7.34
C THR A 204 -6.00 28.44 -7.21
N PRO A 205 -4.72 28.11 -7.41
CA PRO A 205 -4.24 26.74 -7.16
C PRO A 205 -4.49 26.32 -5.71
N VAL A 206 -4.78 25.03 -5.53
CA VAL A 206 -4.87 24.39 -4.21
C VAL A 206 -3.47 23.93 -3.83
N TYR A 207 -3.05 24.22 -2.60
CA TYR A 207 -1.78 23.79 -2.04
C TYR A 207 -2.04 22.80 -0.90
N VAL A 208 -1.34 21.67 -0.95
CA VAL A 208 -1.40 20.63 0.08
C VAL A 208 -0.01 20.49 0.66
N ASP A 209 0.16 21.00 1.88
CA ASP A 209 1.40 20.81 2.63
C ASP A 209 1.49 19.37 3.09
N LEU A 210 2.53 18.68 2.63
CA LEU A 210 2.83 17.33 3.04
C LEU A 210 3.68 17.42 4.30
N LYS A 211 3.11 17.02 5.45
CA LYS A 211 3.89 16.98 6.69
C LYS A 211 5.11 16.06 6.44
N PRO A 212 6.34 16.50 6.74
CA PRO A 212 7.58 15.80 6.39
C PRO A 212 7.84 14.60 7.30
N ASP A 213 6.85 13.71 7.43
CA ASP A 213 6.93 12.51 8.23
C ASP A 213 7.58 11.40 7.39
N LYS A 214 8.92 11.36 7.42
CA LYS A 214 9.87 10.30 7.01
C LYS A 214 9.71 9.60 5.64
N LEU A 215 8.68 9.86 4.85
CA LEU A 215 8.38 9.07 3.66
C LEU A 215 8.77 9.81 2.37
N GLN A 216 9.55 9.12 1.52
CA GLN A 216 9.89 9.58 0.16
C GLN A 216 8.67 9.57 -0.77
N GLY A 217 7.57 8.93 -0.37
CA GLY A 217 6.30 8.95 -1.09
C GLY A 217 5.14 8.51 -0.21
N GLY A 218 3.93 8.82 -0.63
CA GLY A 218 2.71 8.56 0.14
C GLY A 218 1.47 8.68 -0.72
N ALA A 219 0.32 8.46 -0.09
CA ALA A 219 -0.98 8.80 -0.64
C ALA A 219 -1.60 9.87 0.25
N HIS A 220 -2.04 10.97 -0.35
CA HIS A 220 -2.80 12.02 0.33
C HIS A 220 -4.09 12.27 -0.40
N GLU A 221 -5.17 12.47 0.35
CA GLU A 221 -6.42 12.91 -0.26
C GLU A 221 -6.39 14.43 -0.50
N VAL A 222 -6.82 14.82 -1.71
CA VAL A 222 -6.86 16.20 -2.16
C VAL A 222 -8.27 16.52 -2.63
N GLN A 223 -8.81 17.64 -2.15
CA GLN A 223 -10.08 18.19 -2.63
C GLN A 223 -9.82 19.26 -3.69
N VAL A 224 -10.52 19.12 -4.82
CA VAL A 224 -10.31 19.98 -5.99
C VAL A 224 -11.66 20.43 -6.56
N PRO A 225 -11.82 21.72 -6.92
CA PRO A 225 -12.98 22.18 -7.67
C PRO A 225 -13.00 21.49 -9.04
N LEU A 226 -14.11 20.83 -9.36
CA LEU A 226 -14.30 20.17 -10.65
C LEU A 226 -15.12 21.01 -11.61
N ALA A 227 -16.13 21.72 -11.10
CA ALA A 227 -17.02 22.57 -11.88
C ALA A 227 -17.66 23.63 -11.00
N THR A 228 -18.10 24.74 -11.61
CA THR A 228 -18.98 25.70 -10.92
C THR A 228 -20.34 25.05 -10.64
N LEU A 229 -21.00 25.42 -9.55
CA LEU A 229 -22.31 24.91 -9.19
C LEU A 229 -23.36 25.19 -10.30
N ASP A 230 -23.30 26.37 -10.93
CA ASP A 230 -24.14 26.76 -12.06
C ASP A 230 -24.02 25.81 -13.27
N ALA A 231 -22.79 25.42 -13.63
CA ALA A 231 -22.56 24.46 -14.71
C ALA A 231 -23.17 23.08 -14.41
N VAL A 232 -23.16 22.66 -13.14
CA VAL A 232 -23.73 21.38 -12.69
C VAL A 232 -25.26 21.45 -12.66
N THR A 233 -25.82 22.51 -12.08
CA THR A 233 -27.29 22.66 -11.93
C THR A 233 -28.02 22.88 -13.24
N LYS A 234 -27.32 23.31 -14.30
CA LYS A 234 -27.82 23.33 -15.68
C LYS A 234 -28.08 21.96 -16.28
N CYS A 235 -27.71 20.87 -15.59
CA CYS A 235 -28.02 19.51 -16.02
C CYS A 235 -27.41 19.15 -17.39
N PRO A 236 -26.08 19.20 -17.53
CA PRO A 236 -25.42 18.91 -18.80
C PRO A 236 -25.70 17.47 -19.23
N ALA A 237 -25.99 17.28 -20.53
CA ALA A 237 -26.27 15.96 -21.11
C ALA A 237 -25.02 15.06 -21.20
N LYS A 238 -23.82 15.62 -21.01
CA LYS A 238 -22.55 14.90 -21.04
C LYS A 238 -21.82 15.09 -19.71
N PRO A 239 -21.02 14.10 -19.26
CA PRO A 239 -20.14 14.28 -18.13
C PRO A 239 -19.24 15.50 -18.31
N LEU A 240 -19.06 16.26 -17.25
CA LEU A 240 -18.11 17.36 -17.21
C LEU A 240 -16.72 16.77 -16.97
N VAL A 241 -15.76 17.14 -17.81
CA VAL A 241 -14.36 16.73 -17.67
C VAL A 241 -13.56 17.99 -17.38
N THR A 242 -12.80 17.98 -16.30
CA THR A 242 -11.86 19.05 -15.98
C THR A 242 -10.44 18.51 -16.14
N THR A 243 -9.53 19.34 -16.61
CA THR A 243 -8.10 19.00 -16.63
C THR A 243 -7.46 19.57 -15.38
N LEU A 244 -6.79 18.70 -14.61
CA LEU A 244 -6.06 19.05 -13.41
C LEU A 244 -4.56 18.87 -13.66
N ASP A 245 -3.81 19.96 -13.55
CA ASP A 245 -2.35 19.94 -13.53
C ASP A 245 -1.89 19.79 -12.07
N LEU A 246 -1.01 18.81 -11.83
CA LEU A 246 -0.46 18.45 -10.54
C LEU A 246 1.04 18.79 -10.54
N THR A 247 1.50 19.45 -9.49
CA THR A 247 2.93 19.71 -9.29
C THR A 247 3.31 19.25 -7.90
N LEU A 248 4.17 18.23 -7.81
CA LEU A 248 4.80 17.81 -6.57
C LEU A 248 6.13 18.54 -6.43
N THR A 249 6.29 19.31 -5.36
CA THR A 249 7.56 19.93 -4.98
C THR A 249 8.22 19.10 -3.88
N CYS A 250 9.49 18.78 -4.06
CA CYS A 250 10.32 18.03 -3.12
C CYS A 250 11.18 18.97 -2.25
N GLU A 251 11.67 18.50 -1.10
CA GLU A 251 12.50 19.30 -0.17
C GLU A 251 13.83 19.77 -0.80
N ASP A 252 14.35 19.06 -1.80
CA ASP A 252 15.54 19.46 -2.56
C ASP A 252 15.26 20.54 -3.63
N GLY A 253 14.01 21.00 -3.72
CA GLY A 253 13.54 21.98 -4.70
C GLY A 253 13.20 21.40 -6.07
N SER A 254 13.37 20.09 -6.29
CA SER A 254 12.93 19.45 -7.52
C SER A 254 11.40 19.43 -7.61
N THR A 255 10.89 19.49 -8.84
CA THR A 255 9.45 19.46 -9.12
C THR A 255 9.10 18.35 -10.09
N ILE A 256 8.00 17.67 -9.83
CA ILE A 256 7.46 16.60 -10.68
C ILE A 256 6.05 16.99 -11.11
N GLU A 257 5.81 17.00 -12.41
CA GLU A 257 4.52 17.38 -12.98
C GLU A 257 3.69 16.13 -13.33
N GLY A 258 2.39 16.22 -13.09
CA GLY A 258 1.39 15.24 -13.49
C GLY A 258 0.18 15.94 -14.10
N ARG A 259 -0.61 15.22 -14.89
CA ARG A 259 -1.85 15.73 -15.46
C ARG A 259 -2.94 14.68 -15.41
N GLU A 260 -4.06 15.06 -14.83
CA GLU A 260 -5.20 14.19 -14.61
C GLU A 260 -6.48 14.78 -15.21
N LYS A 261 -7.43 13.90 -15.56
CA LYS A 261 -8.72 14.29 -16.14
C LYS A 261 -9.87 13.59 -15.42
N PRO A 262 -10.17 14.00 -14.17
CA PRO A 262 -11.30 13.43 -13.46
C PRO A 262 -12.61 13.70 -14.20
N LEU A 263 -13.51 12.72 -14.12
CA LEU A 263 -14.82 12.78 -14.75
C LEU A 263 -15.90 13.06 -13.69
N LEU A 264 -16.65 14.13 -13.89
CA LEU A 264 -17.82 14.49 -13.12
C LEU A 264 -19.08 14.10 -13.90
N GLU A 265 -19.75 13.05 -13.44
CA GLU A 265 -21.07 12.68 -13.96
C GLU A 265 -22.16 13.52 -13.29
N VAL A 266 -23.04 14.12 -14.07
CA VAL A 266 -24.21 14.83 -13.55
C VAL A 266 -25.48 14.05 -13.90
N LYS A 267 -26.21 13.63 -12.88
CA LYS A 267 -27.47 12.91 -12.99
C LYS A 267 -28.63 13.83 -12.63
N CYS A 268 -29.53 14.05 -13.58
CA CYS A 268 -30.66 14.99 -13.43
C CYS A 268 -31.94 14.28 -13.03
N GLU A 269 -31.83 13.52 -11.95
CA GLU A 269 -32.88 12.70 -11.39
C GLU A 269 -32.75 12.69 -9.86
N LYS A 270 -33.86 12.41 -9.19
CA LYS A 270 -33.80 12.07 -7.77
C LYS A 270 -33.25 10.65 -7.68
N PRO A 271 -32.11 10.40 -7.01
CA PRO A 271 -31.60 9.05 -6.85
C PRO A 271 -32.65 8.14 -6.16
N GLU A 272 -32.82 6.91 -6.62
CA GLU A 272 -33.73 5.96 -5.98
C GLU A 272 -33.23 5.58 -4.58
N GLY A 273 -34.14 5.56 -3.58
CA GLY A 273 -33.77 5.27 -2.19
C GLY A 273 -33.07 6.41 -1.44
N TYR A 274 -33.11 7.63 -1.98
CA TYR A 274 -32.41 8.78 -1.44
C TYR A 274 -32.80 9.16 -0.01
N GLN A 275 -31.91 8.88 0.92
CA GLN A 275 -31.70 9.76 2.07
C GLN A 275 -30.67 10.83 1.65
N PRO A 276 -30.84 12.11 2.06
CA PRO A 276 -29.88 13.16 1.71
C PRO A 276 -28.46 12.71 2.08
N PRO A 277 -27.49 12.78 1.15
CA PRO A 277 -26.12 12.43 1.40
C PRO A 277 -25.62 13.46 2.39
N VAL A 278 -25.32 12.99 3.59
CA VAL A 278 -23.97 12.53 3.88
C VAL A 278 -22.95 12.94 2.80
N PHE A 279 -22.43 14.15 2.89
CA PHE A 279 -21.31 14.66 2.12
C PHE A 279 -20.02 14.19 2.79
N ASN A 280 -19.30 13.28 2.12
CA ASN A 280 -18.10 12.62 2.63
C ASN A 280 -16.87 13.54 2.69
N VAL A 281 -16.89 14.55 3.56
CA VAL A 281 -15.70 15.34 3.92
C VAL A 281 -15.19 14.95 5.33
N TRP A 282 -15.96 14.15 6.06
CA TRP A 282 -15.69 13.79 7.44
C TRP A 282 -16.07 12.33 7.63
N GLN A 283 -15.15 11.49 8.10
CA GLN A 283 -15.54 10.21 8.70
C GLN A 283 -15.48 10.36 10.22
N PRO A 284 -16.52 9.91 10.94
CA PRO A 284 -16.41 9.71 12.37
C PRO A 284 -15.42 8.57 12.63
N PHE A 285 -14.43 8.84 13.47
CA PHE A 285 -13.60 7.77 14.00
C PHE A 285 -14.49 6.78 14.76
N THR A 286 -14.21 5.48 14.61
CA THR A 286 -14.89 4.37 15.28
C THR A 286 -14.95 4.63 16.80
N ALA A 287 -16.12 4.98 17.30
CA ALA A 287 -16.37 5.07 18.74
C ALA A 287 -16.78 3.68 19.25
N GLU A 288 -15.80 2.83 19.54
CA GLU A 288 -16.09 1.40 19.69
C GLU A 288 -16.72 0.99 21.01
N ARG A 289 -16.72 1.82 22.07
CA ARG A 289 -17.51 1.66 23.30
C ARG A 289 -17.25 2.82 24.25
N VAL A 290 -18.29 3.40 24.83
CA VAL A 290 -18.13 4.45 25.87
C VAL A 290 -18.95 4.08 27.10
N THR A 291 -18.29 4.17 28.25
CA THR A 291 -18.89 4.02 29.57
C THR A 291 -19.45 5.37 30.02
N GLU A 292 -20.70 5.38 30.51
CA GLU A 292 -21.42 6.55 31.05
C GLU A 292 -20.53 7.77 31.39
N GLY A 293 -20.65 8.84 30.59
CA GLY A 293 -19.83 10.04 30.74
C GLY A 293 -19.62 10.78 29.42
N VAL A 294 -18.36 10.91 29.02
CA VAL A 294 -17.91 11.66 27.84
C VAL A 294 -17.39 10.67 26.80
N ALA A 295 -18.03 10.65 25.63
CA ALA A 295 -17.54 9.99 24.45
C ALA A 295 -16.61 10.96 23.71
N THR A 296 -15.33 10.63 23.60
CA THR A 296 -14.40 11.47 22.83
C THR A 296 -14.51 11.08 21.36
N PHE A 297 -15.04 11.98 20.53
CA PHE A 297 -15.08 11.79 19.10
C PHE A 297 -13.97 12.59 18.45
N ALA A 298 -13.19 11.92 17.62
CA ALA A 298 -12.34 12.60 16.66
C ALA A 298 -13.14 12.77 15.38
N ALA A 299 -13.32 14.01 14.96
CA ALA A 299 -13.60 14.31 13.57
C ALA A 299 -12.27 14.21 12.83
N ASN A 300 -12.19 13.35 11.83
CA ASN A 300 -11.10 13.42 10.87
C ASN A 300 -11.58 14.34 9.73
N PRO A 301 -11.13 15.62 9.66
CA PRO A 301 -11.28 16.38 8.43
C PRO A 301 -10.55 15.64 7.32
N PHE A 302 -11.27 15.00 6.39
CA PHE A 302 -10.60 14.27 5.31
C PHE A 302 -9.85 15.18 4.33
N ALA A 303 -9.95 16.52 4.47
CA ALA A 303 -9.15 17.44 3.66
C ALA A 303 -8.75 18.72 4.41
N SER A 304 -7.45 18.90 4.62
CA SER A 304 -6.84 20.14 5.09
C SER A 304 -6.78 21.25 4.03
N SER A 305 -7.07 20.94 2.76
CA SER A 305 -6.84 21.81 1.60
C SER A 305 -8.10 22.41 0.95
N GLY A 306 -9.29 22.11 1.48
CA GLY A 306 -10.57 22.66 1.01
C GLY A 306 -11.05 23.91 1.77
N PRO A 307 -12.10 24.60 1.26
CA PRO A 307 -12.75 25.69 1.98
C PRO A 307 -13.28 25.18 3.32
N GLN A 308 -12.86 25.85 4.40
CA GLN A 308 -13.16 25.40 5.75
C GLN A 308 -14.61 25.73 6.13
N PRO A 309 -15.34 24.82 6.80
CA PRO A 309 -16.68 25.12 7.29
C PRO A 309 -16.61 26.19 8.39
N THR A 310 -17.55 27.12 8.38
CA THR A 310 -17.68 28.14 9.44
C THR A 310 -18.18 27.55 10.76
N ARG A 311 -18.85 26.38 10.70
CA ARG A 311 -19.40 25.68 11.86
C ARG A 311 -19.44 24.17 11.61
N VAL A 312 -19.11 23.38 12.62
CA VAL A 312 -19.31 21.93 12.62
C VAL A 312 -20.09 21.53 13.87
N ASP A 313 -21.22 20.87 13.68
CA ASP A 313 -22.06 20.31 14.73
C ASP A 313 -21.84 18.80 14.82
N VAL A 314 -21.93 18.24 16.04
CA VAL A 314 -22.02 16.78 16.23
C VAL A 314 -23.47 16.42 16.54
N LEU A 315 -24.03 15.50 15.77
CA LEU A 315 -25.37 14.97 15.93
C LEU A 315 -25.26 13.52 16.41
N VAL A 316 -25.81 13.23 17.59
CA VAL A 316 -26.03 11.87 18.07
C VAL A 316 -27.51 11.55 17.91
N MET A 317 -27.79 10.46 17.20
CA MET A 317 -29.12 10.04 16.80
C MET A 317 -29.46 8.68 17.39
N ASN A 318 -30.72 8.51 17.79
CA ASN A 318 -31.33 7.23 18.09
C ASN A 318 -32.36 6.94 17.01
N GLY A 319 -32.03 6.09 16.04
CA GLY A 319 -32.82 5.97 14.82
C GLY A 319 -32.84 7.29 14.03
N LYS A 320 -34.02 7.88 13.85
CA LYS A 320 -34.19 9.17 13.14
C LYS A 320 -34.17 10.39 14.05
N ASP A 321 -34.22 10.19 15.36
CA ASP A 321 -34.35 11.28 16.32
C ASP A 321 -32.97 11.75 16.79
N VAL A 322 -32.73 13.06 16.72
CA VAL A 322 -31.52 13.67 17.28
C VAL A 322 -31.68 13.73 18.80
N VAL A 323 -30.92 12.89 19.51
CA VAL A 323 -30.96 12.81 20.98
C VAL A 323 -29.95 13.73 21.64
N THR A 324 -28.90 14.12 20.92
CA THR A 324 -27.92 15.12 21.38
C THR A 324 -27.38 15.86 20.17
N GLN A 325 -27.43 17.20 20.24
CA GLN A 325 -26.75 18.07 19.29
C GLN A 325 -25.75 18.92 20.05
N LEU A 326 -24.51 18.92 19.59
CA LEU A 326 -23.50 19.85 20.06
C LEU A 326 -23.28 20.91 18.98
N PRO A 327 -23.95 22.07 19.12
CA PRO A 327 -23.74 23.15 18.19
C PRO A 327 -22.32 23.71 18.35
N ASN A 328 -21.66 24.04 17.24
CA ASN A 328 -20.31 24.62 17.23
C ASN A 328 -19.29 23.78 18.01
N ALA A 329 -19.31 22.46 17.84
CA ALA A 329 -18.36 21.57 18.51
C ALA A 329 -16.90 21.91 18.17
N TRP A 330 -16.66 22.53 17.00
CA TRP A 330 -15.37 23.05 16.58
C TRP A 330 -15.51 24.34 15.77
N THR A 331 -14.48 25.18 15.86
CA THR A 331 -14.18 26.17 14.81
C THR A 331 -13.52 25.49 13.60
N ALA A 332 -13.58 26.15 12.42
CA ALA A 332 -12.84 25.77 11.21
C ALA A 332 -11.39 25.32 11.49
N LYS A 333 -10.70 26.09 12.33
CA LYS A 333 -9.30 25.87 12.71
C LYS A 333 -9.13 24.65 13.61
N GLU A 334 -9.99 24.47 14.60
CA GLU A 334 -9.91 23.32 15.52
C GLU A 334 -10.26 22.01 14.82
N ALA A 335 -11.17 22.08 13.86
CA ALA A 335 -11.51 20.94 13.03
C ALA A 335 -10.31 20.56 12.15
N ALA A 336 -9.65 21.53 11.50
CA ALA A 336 -8.43 21.32 10.70
C ALA A 336 -7.22 20.82 11.53
N ASP A 337 -7.13 21.19 12.81
CA ASP A 337 -6.07 20.77 13.73
C ASP A 337 -6.26 19.36 14.33
N PHE A 338 -7.25 18.59 13.84
CA PHE A 338 -7.59 17.25 14.35
C PHE A 338 -7.90 17.21 15.85
N LYS A 339 -8.41 18.32 16.42
CA LYS A 339 -8.75 18.34 17.85
C LYS A 339 -9.94 17.43 18.12
N ARG A 340 -9.77 16.49 19.04
CA ARG A 340 -10.85 15.63 19.51
C ARG A 340 -11.88 16.47 20.26
N ALA A 341 -13.16 16.37 19.90
CA ALA A 341 -14.23 16.91 20.74
C ALA A 341 -14.67 15.84 21.74
N ALA A 342 -14.66 16.23 23.00
CA ALA A 342 -15.43 15.54 24.02
C ALA A 342 -16.92 15.80 23.76
N VAL A 343 -17.66 14.77 23.38
CA VAL A 343 -19.12 14.83 23.24
C VAL A 343 -19.70 14.08 24.44
N PRO A 344 -20.63 14.67 25.20
CA PRO A 344 -21.35 13.92 26.23
C PRO A 344 -21.99 12.68 25.59
N ALA A 345 -21.67 11.50 26.11
CA ALA A 345 -22.33 10.28 25.65
C ALA A 345 -23.81 10.36 26.04
N PRO A 346 -24.73 9.81 25.22
CA PRO A 346 -26.11 9.61 25.64
C PRO A 346 -26.18 8.94 27.02
N LYS A 347 -27.04 9.43 27.90
CA LYS A 347 -27.15 8.90 29.28
C LYS A 347 -27.70 7.47 29.33
N LYS A 348 -28.40 7.04 28.28
CA LYS A 348 -29.00 5.71 28.22
C LYS A 348 -28.09 4.76 27.43
N PRO A 349 -27.77 3.57 27.96
CA PRO A 349 -27.09 2.53 27.17
C PRO A 349 -27.89 2.18 25.92
N GLY A 350 -27.20 1.85 24.84
CA GLY A 350 -27.83 1.51 23.56
C GLY A 350 -26.94 1.76 22.35
N GLU A 351 -27.48 1.45 21.17
CA GLU A 351 -26.87 1.79 19.88
C GLU A 351 -27.38 3.15 19.41
N TYR A 352 -26.44 3.99 19.00
CA TYR A 352 -26.67 5.32 18.47
C TYR A 352 -25.94 5.47 17.15
N THR A 353 -26.36 6.45 16.37
CA THR A 353 -25.68 6.88 15.16
C THR A 353 -25.09 8.26 15.40
N VAL A 354 -23.84 8.47 15.01
CA VAL A 354 -23.16 9.76 15.12
C VAL A 354 -22.87 10.28 13.73
N LEU A 355 -23.22 11.55 13.52
CA LEU A 355 -23.00 12.30 12.29
C LEU A 355 -22.37 13.65 12.65
N TYR A 356 -21.54 14.18 11.77
CA TYR A 356 -21.14 15.58 11.79
C TYR A 356 -21.99 16.36 10.80
N GLU A 357 -22.40 17.58 11.14
CA GLU A 357 -23.03 18.52 10.21
C GLU A 357 -22.16 19.77 10.09
N ALA A 358 -21.47 19.91 8.97
CA ALA A 358 -20.66 21.07 8.65
C ALA A 358 -21.52 22.13 7.94
N THR A 359 -21.28 23.40 8.22
CA THR A 359 -21.94 24.57 7.61
C THR A 359 -20.87 25.53 7.09
N TRP A 360 -21.04 26.08 5.89
CA TRP A 360 -20.12 27.04 5.26
C TRP A 360 -20.64 28.48 5.34
N SER A 361 -19.81 29.45 4.94
CA SER A 361 -20.13 30.88 5.00
C SER A 361 -21.33 31.29 4.15
N ASP A 362 -21.62 30.52 3.10
CA ASP A 362 -22.79 30.67 2.23
C ASP A 362 -24.07 30.02 2.78
N GLY A 363 -24.00 29.40 3.97
CA GLY A 363 -25.12 28.70 4.61
C GLY A 363 -25.37 27.29 4.08
N THR A 364 -24.58 26.79 3.14
CA THR A 364 -24.66 25.39 2.70
C THR A 364 -24.26 24.46 3.85
N LYS A 365 -24.91 23.29 3.90
CA LYS A 365 -24.73 22.29 4.94
C LYS A 365 -24.36 20.95 4.33
N SER A 366 -23.49 20.21 5.02
CA SER A 366 -23.03 18.90 4.62
C SER A 366 -22.91 17.97 5.83
N ARG A 367 -23.20 16.67 5.66
CA ARG A 367 -23.20 15.68 6.76
C ARG A 367 -22.15 14.59 6.60
N SER A 368 -21.56 14.06 7.66
CA SER A 368 -20.64 12.91 7.57
C SER A 368 -21.36 11.59 7.32
N GLU A 369 -20.62 10.52 7.02
CA GLU A 369 -21.15 9.16 7.11
C GLU A 369 -21.59 8.83 8.54
N PRO A 370 -22.68 8.07 8.72
CA PRO A 370 -23.12 7.61 10.03
C PRO A 370 -22.11 6.62 10.61
N ALA A 371 -21.53 6.95 11.77
CA ALA A 371 -20.83 5.97 12.59
C ALA A 371 -21.75 5.40 13.65
N LYS A 372 -21.58 4.10 13.93
CA LYS A 372 -22.23 3.48 15.08
C LYS A 372 -21.50 3.87 16.36
N LEU A 373 -22.29 4.20 17.38
CA LEU A 373 -21.84 4.43 18.76
C LEU A 373 -22.59 3.44 19.65
N THR A 374 -21.85 2.61 20.38
CA THR A 374 -22.43 1.76 21.43
C THR A 374 -22.11 2.34 22.80
N VAL A 375 -23.14 2.78 23.51
CA VAL A 375 -23.04 3.24 24.91
C VAL A 375 -23.31 2.06 25.82
N LEU A 376 -22.36 1.75 26.70
CA LEU A 376 -22.45 0.64 27.65
C LEU A 376 -22.68 1.15 29.08
N THR A 377 -23.34 0.32 29.90
CA THR A 377 -23.31 0.52 31.35
C THR A 377 -21.89 0.30 31.88
N LYS A 378 -21.58 0.80 33.09
CA LYS A 378 -20.31 0.49 33.76
C LYS A 378 -20.09 -1.01 33.94
N ALA A 379 -21.14 -1.75 34.27
CA ALA A 379 -21.08 -3.20 34.42
C ALA A 379 -20.76 -3.90 33.08
N ASP A 380 -21.40 -3.47 31.99
CA ASP A 380 -21.14 -4.01 30.65
C ASP A 380 -19.75 -3.70 30.15
N ALA A 381 -19.25 -2.48 30.40
CA ALA A 381 -17.89 -2.11 30.04
C ALA A 381 -16.84 -2.90 30.85
N ALA A 382 -17.08 -3.12 32.15
CA ALA A 382 -16.23 -3.97 32.97
C ALA A 382 -16.20 -5.41 32.45
N ARG A 383 -17.38 -5.99 32.18
CA ARG A 383 -17.50 -7.32 31.56
C ARG A 383 -16.81 -7.40 30.21
N SER A 384 -16.95 -6.38 29.36
CA SER A 384 -16.27 -6.31 28.07
C SER A 384 -14.75 -6.25 28.21
N THR A 385 -14.23 -5.51 29.19
CA THR A 385 -12.79 -5.36 29.44
C THR A 385 -12.19 -6.66 29.98
N GLU A 386 -12.89 -7.30 30.90
CA GLU A 386 -12.54 -8.61 31.45
C GLU A 386 -12.55 -9.68 30.35
N ALA A 387 -13.60 -9.71 29.52
CA ALA A 387 -13.71 -10.60 28.37
C ALA A 387 -12.58 -10.38 27.35
N ALA A 388 -12.20 -9.13 27.07
CA ALA A 388 -11.09 -8.82 26.16
C ALA A 388 -9.74 -9.27 26.73
N THR A 389 -9.50 -9.03 28.02
CA THR A 389 -8.26 -9.44 28.70
C THR A 389 -8.14 -10.97 28.72
N THR A 390 -9.22 -11.65 29.10
CA THR A 390 -9.30 -13.11 29.14
C THR A 390 -9.20 -13.72 27.74
N GLY A 391 -9.85 -13.12 26.75
CA GLY A 391 -9.79 -13.55 25.35
C GLY A 391 -8.38 -13.45 24.77
N MET A 392 -7.70 -12.34 25.01
CA MET A 392 -6.30 -12.14 24.57
C MET A 392 -5.34 -13.14 25.23
N PHE A 393 -5.51 -13.40 26.53
CA PHE A 393 -4.72 -14.41 27.22
C PHE A 393 -4.96 -15.81 26.64
N THR A 394 -6.23 -16.17 26.44
CA THR A 394 -6.63 -17.45 25.83
C THR A 394 -6.04 -17.62 24.43
N ILE A 395 -6.12 -16.61 23.56
CA ILE A 395 -5.51 -16.67 22.22
C ILE A 395 -4.00 -16.90 22.30
N ARG A 396 -3.31 -16.20 23.19
CA ARG A 396 -1.87 -16.41 23.39
C ARG A 396 -1.58 -17.85 23.81
N THR A 397 -2.35 -18.40 24.76
CA THR A 397 -2.21 -19.80 25.18
C THR A 397 -2.45 -20.78 24.03
N VAL A 398 -3.46 -20.55 23.19
CA VAL A 398 -3.74 -21.38 22.00
C VAL A 398 -2.57 -21.33 21.01
N LEU A 399 -2.03 -20.14 20.72
CA LEU A 399 -0.90 -19.98 19.80
C LEU A 399 0.40 -20.58 20.36
N ASP A 400 0.65 -20.44 21.66
CA ASP A 400 1.78 -21.08 22.33
C ASP A 400 1.66 -22.61 22.25
N ARG A 401 0.44 -23.15 22.41
CA ARG A 401 0.17 -24.59 22.25
C ARG A 401 0.40 -25.05 20.81
N MET A 402 -0.13 -24.34 19.81
CA MET A 402 0.15 -24.62 18.39
C MET A 402 1.65 -24.74 18.12
N LYS A 403 2.42 -23.77 18.65
CA LYS A 403 3.88 -23.76 18.51
C LYS A 403 4.54 -24.97 19.18
N SER A 404 4.11 -25.31 20.40
CA SER A 404 4.64 -26.46 21.15
C SER A 404 4.35 -27.80 20.47
N GLU A 405 3.18 -27.92 19.84
CA GLU A 405 2.74 -29.11 19.10
C GLU A 405 3.21 -29.10 17.63
N ARG A 406 4.02 -28.10 17.24
CA ARG A 406 4.58 -27.93 15.90
C ARG A 406 3.52 -27.85 14.79
N VAL A 407 2.35 -27.30 15.10
CA VAL A 407 1.34 -26.97 14.10
C VAL A 407 1.82 -25.73 13.36
N GLU A 408 2.09 -25.86 12.05
CA GLU A 408 2.53 -24.71 11.24
C GLU A 408 1.38 -23.71 11.11
N VAL A 409 1.52 -22.55 11.77
CA VAL A 409 0.50 -21.49 11.82
C VAL A 409 0.11 -20.99 10.42
N CYS A 410 1.02 -21.09 9.45
CA CYS A 410 0.77 -20.70 8.06
C CYS A 410 0.31 -21.81 7.13
N ASP A 411 0.20 -23.04 7.62
CA ASP A 411 -0.53 -24.08 6.92
C ASP A 411 -1.98 -24.09 7.39
N ALA A 412 -2.84 -23.30 6.72
CA ALA A 412 -4.27 -23.24 7.05
C ALA A 412 -4.96 -24.62 7.00
N LYS A 413 -4.48 -25.56 6.17
CA LYS A 413 -5.05 -26.90 6.05
C LYS A 413 -4.77 -27.73 7.31
N ALA A 414 -3.60 -27.56 7.93
CA ALA A 414 -3.26 -28.22 9.19
C ALA A 414 -3.79 -27.46 10.42
N ALA A 415 -3.67 -26.13 10.43
CA ALA A 415 -3.99 -25.28 11.57
C ALA A 415 -5.49 -25.21 11.88
N MET A 416 -6.36 -25.08 10.87
CA MET A 416 -7.79 -24.89 11.10
C MET A 416 -8.49 -26.13 11.71
N PRO A 417 -8.23 -27.37 11.25
CA PRO A 417 -8.75 -28.57 11.93
C PRO A 417 -8.25 -28.68 13.37
N TRP A 418 -6.97 -28.38 13.62
CA TRP A 418 -6.41 -28.40 14.97
C TRP A 418 -7.08 -27.37 15.89
N LEU A 419 -7.31 -26.15 15.40
CA LEU A 419 -8.00 -25.09 16.15
C LEU A 419 -9.43 -25.48 16.53
N ARG A 420 -10.15 -26.18 15.64
CA ARG A 420 -11.51 -26.67 15.92
C ARG A 420 -11.57 -27.73 17.01
N GLN A 421 -10.46 -28.38 17.32
CA GLN A 421 -10.37 -29.37 18.41
C GLN A 421 -10.10 -28.72 19.77
N GLN A 422 -9.70 -27.44 19.80
CA GLN A 422 -9.40 -26.74 21.05
C GLN A 422 -10.70 -26.34 21.77
N SER A 423 -10.83 -26.75 23.03
CA SER A 423 -12.02 -26.53 23.85
C SER A 423 -12.38 -25.06 24.06
N GLU A 424 -11.38 -24.19 24.00
CA GLU A 424 -11.45 -22.75 24.23
C GLU A 424 -11.75 -21.95 22.96
N VAL A 425 -11.60 -22.57 21.79
CA VAL A 425 -11.93 -21.97 20.50
C VAL A 425 -13.43 -22.10 20.25
N ASP A 426 -14.05 -21.01 19.79
CA ASP A 426 -15.48 -20.94 19.51
C ASP A 426 -15.75 -21.14 18.00
N GLN A 427 -15.10 -20.34 17.16
CA GLN A 427 -15.26 -20.43 15.71
C GLN A 427 -13.92 -20.37 15.00
N VAL A 428 -13.82 -21.07 13.86
CA VAL A 428 -12.67 -21.02 12.96
C VAL A 428 -13.18 -20.86 11.54
N ARG A 429 -12.73 -19.81 10.84
CA ARG A 429 -13.18 -19.45 9.49
C ARG A 429 -11.97 -19.20 8.59
N PRO A 430 -12.03 -19.58 7.30
CA PRO A 430 -11.01 -19.17 6.34
C PRO A 430 -11.05 -17.64 6.17
N ALA A 431 -9.91 -17.03 5.82
CA ALA A 431 -9.89 -15.62 5.46
C ALA A 431 -10.74 -15.39 4.20
N ALA A 432 -11.45 -14.26 4.14
CA ALA A 432 -12.27 -13.93 2.98
C ALA A 432 -11.43 -13.68 1.71
N LYS A 433 -10.16 -13.29 1.89
CA LYS A 433 -9.16 -13.10 0.83
C LYS A 433 -7.77 -13.51 1.33
N GLY A 434 -6.98 -14.16 0.47
CA GLY A 434 -5.59 -14.54 0.73
C GLY A 434 -5.40 -15.85 1.50
N ASN A 435 -4.14 -16.21 1.73
CA ASN A 435 -3.74 -17.40 2.48
C ASN A 435 -3.77 -17.08 3.98
N GLY A 436 -4.92 -17.31 4.62
CA GLY A 436 -5.08 -17.06 6.03
C GLY A 436 -6.38 -17.62 6.59
N TYR A 437 -6.55 -17.44 7.89
CA TYR A 437 -7.77 -17.82 8.60
C TYR A 437 -8.00 -16.89 9.78
N SER A 438 -9.18 -16.99 10.38
CA SER A 438 -9.55 -16.28 11.59
C SER A 438 -10.14 -17.26 12.59
N PHE A 439 -9.94 -17.02 13.88
CA PHE A 439 -10.66 -17.75 14.92
C PHE A 439 -11.08 -16.84 16.07
N THR A 440 -12.17 -17.21 16.75
CA THR A 440 -12.64 -16.58 17.99
C THR A 440 -12.48 -17.55 19.15
N VAL A 441 -12.36 -17.03 20.37
CA VAL A 441 -12.34 -17.83 21.60
C VAL A 441 -13.62 -17.62 22.40
N LYS A 442 -14.01 -18.62 23.18
CA LYS A 442 -15.25 -18.56 23.97
C LYS A 442 -15.22 -17.37 24.93
N GLY A 443 -16.32 -16.63 24.97
CA GLY A 443 -16.44 -15.41 25.77
C GLY A 443 -15.82 -14.15 25.14
N TRP A 444 -15.16 -14.25 23.98
CA TRP A 444 -14.63 -13.07 23.27
C TRP A 444 -14.93 -13.12 21.76
N HIS A 445 -15.79 -12.21 21.31
CA HIS A 445 -16.31 -12.21 19.94
C HIS A 445 -15.39 -11.54 18.90
N MET A 446 -14.23 -11.00 19.30
CA MET A 446 -13.30 -10.40 18.34
C MET A 446 -12.44 -11.50 17.69
N PRO A 447 -12.48 -11.63 16.35
CA PRO A 447 -11.68 -12.64 15.65
C PRO A 447 -10.20 -12.29 15.70
N HIS A 448 -9.36 -13.27 16.01
CA HIS A 448 -7.93 -13.22 15.77
C HIS A 448 -7.65 -13.60 14.32
N LEU A 449 -7.05 -12.68 13.56
CA LEU A 449 -6.72 -12.86 12.15
C LEU A 449 -5.27 -13.35 12.00
N VAL A 450 -5.10 -14.48 11.34
CA VAL A 450 -3.80 -15.02 10.93
C VAL A 450 -3.67 -14.80 9.43
N HIS A 451 -2.74 -13.93 9.05
CA HIS A 451 -2.37 -13.68 7.67
C HIS A 451 -1.00 -14.28 7.41
N CYS A 452 -0.87 -15.02 6.31
CA CYS A 452 0.38 -15.64 5.92
C CYS A 452 0.74 -15.21 4.51
N ASP A 453 1.95 -14.71 4.35
CA ASP A 453 2.48 -14.33 3.05
C ASP A 453 2.63 -15.58 2.18
N GLU A 454 2.35 -15.45 0.87
CA GLU A 454 2.62 -16.50 -0.11
C GLU A 454 4.13 -16.82 -0.11
N LYS A 455 4.49 -18.05 0.26
CA LYS A 455 5.86 -18.57 0.18
C LYS A 455 6.23 -18.97 -1.23
#